data_AF-A0A1E7ID41-F1
#
_entry.id   AF-A0A1E7ID41-F1
#
_cell.length_a   1.000
_cell.length_b   1.000
_cell.length_c   1.000
_cell.angle_alpha   90.00
_cell.angle_beta   90.00
_cell.angle_gamma   90.00
#
_symmetry.space_group_name_H-M   'P 1'
#
loop_
_entity.id
_entity.type
_entity.pdbx_description
1 polymer ?
#
loop_
_entity_poly.entity_id
_entity_poly.type
_entity_poly.pdbx_seq_one_letter_code
_entity_poly.pdbx_strand_id
1 'polypeptide(L)'
;MARAFCSILLLTGLLWGCASPPQQELLTARSALARAAAAEAQVLAAGEYQTASNALQDGEVAIRRKKYKLARQILPLAEAHAQKALVLARQEQAQREEDKALKREARLLREAEQAAKQAAAQRSTSSPPPKKKVAAIRRLVKPAPTSPQSYRVRGGETLWTIAARNDIYADALLWPLIYQANRDQIKDPRQIYPQQTLTIPRLVSDEAQQEARQRARESKIFPIGELVR
;
A
#
# COMPACT_ATOMS: atom_id res chain seq x y z
N MET A 1 -47.20 77.52 35.89
CA MET A 1 -45.83 77.89 36.33
C MET A 1 -44.91 76.70 36.04
N ALA A 2 -44.39 76.56 34.81
CA ALA A 2 -43.02 76.90 34.41
C ALA A 2 -41.89 76.41 35.34
N ARG A 3 -41.18 75.39 34.82
CA ARG A 3 -39.71 75.18 34.87
C ARG A 3 -39.10 74.62 36.17
N ALA A 4 -38.90 73.30 36.19
CA ALA A 4 -37.80 72.68 36.92
C ALA A 4 -36.63 72.46 35.94
N PHE A 5 -35.53 73.18 36.17
CA PHE A 5 -34.27 73.06 35.45
C PHE A 5 -33.66 71.67 35.71
N CYS A 6 -33.65 70.81 34.70
CA CYS A 6 -32.88 69.58 34.69
C CYS A 6 -31.45 69.90 34.22
N SER A 7 -30.65 70.44 35.13
CA SER A 7 -29.21 70.60 34.95
C SER A 7 -28.54 69.27 35.29
N ILE A 8 -28.45 68.35 34.33
CA ILE A 8 -27.62 67.15 34.45
C ILE A 8 -26.37 67.34 33.58
N LEU A 9 -25.28 67.61 34.30
CA LEU A 9 -23.87 67.47 33.96
C LEU A 9 -23.58 66.82 32.59
N LEU A 10 -23.21 67.66 31.62
CA LEU A 10 -22.28 67.29 30.54
C LEU A 10 -20.88 67.14 31.15
N LEU A 11 -20.64 65.98 31.78
CA LEU A 11 -19.31 65.53 32.16
C LEU A 11 -18.54 65.21 30.88
N THR A 12 -17.75 66.17 30.43
CA THR A 12 -16.81 66.08 29.33
C THR A 12 -15.82 64.95 29.61
N GLY A 13 -16.10 63.77 29.07
CA GLY A 13 -15.16 62.67 28.98
C GLY A 13 -14.01 63.05 28.05
N LEU A 14 -13.02 63.76 28.58
CA LEU A 14 -11.68 63.87 28.01
C LEU A 14 -11.04 62.47 28.08
N LEU A 15 -11.42 61.61 27.14
CA LEU A 15 -10.73 60.36 26.86
C LEU A 15 -9.30 60.73 26.45
N TRP A 16 -8.37 60.66 27.40
CA TRP A 16 -6.95 60.70 27.14
C TRP A 16 -6.63 59.56 26.17
N GLY A 17 -6.53 59.89 24.88
CA GLY A 17 -6.20 59.00 23.79
C GLY A 17 -4.73 58.55 23.83
N CYS A 18 -4.32 57.90 24.91
CA CYS A 18 -3.08 57.16 24.93
C CYS A 18 -3.29 55.86 24.15
N ALA A 19 -2.70 55.76 22.96
CA ALA A 19 -2.67 54.50 22.23
C ALA A 19 -2.04 53.42 23.13
N SER A 20 -2.79 52.34 23.40
CA SER A 20 -2.31 51.24 24.23
C SER A 20 -1.35 50.33 23.45
N PRO A 21 -0.40 49.67 24.15
CA PRO A 21 0.48 48.68 23.54
C PRO A 21 -0.31 47.48 22.99
N PRO A 22 0.06 46.93 21.82
CA PRO A 22 -0.60 45.78 21.20
C PRO A 22 -0.22 44.46 21.87
N GLN A 23 -0.79 44.20 23.05
CA GLN A 23 -0.45 43.03 23.87
C GLN A 23 -0.87 41.71 23.22
N GLN A 24 -2.02 41.68 22.56
CA GLN A 24 -2.55 40.46 21.94
C GLN A 24 -1.69 40.02 20.77
N GLU A 25 -1.34 40.94 19.87
CA GLU A 25 -0.51 40.66 18.70
C GLU A 25 0.91 40.25 19.10
N LEU A 26 1.43 40.81 20.20
CA LEU A 26 2.72 40.40 20.74
C LEU A 26 2.67 38.96 21.28
N LEU A 27 1.60 38.61 22.01
CA LEU A 27 1.40 37.26 22.53
C LEU A 27 1.26 36.23 21.40
N THR A 28 0.47 36.53 20.38
CA THR A 28 0.25 35.62 19.25
C THR A 28 1.54 35.41 18.45
N ALA A 29 2.29 36.48 18.16
CA ALA A 29 3.58 36.37 17.48
C ALA A 29 4.60 35.54 18.28
N ARG A 30 4.73 35.78 19.60
CA ARG A 30 5.62 35.01 20.48
C ARG A 30 5.25 33.53 20.54
N SER A 31 3.96 33.24 20.75
CA SER A 31 3.49 31.85 20.83
C SER A 31 3.58 31.12 19.48
N ALA A 32 3.39 31.81 18.35
CA ALA A 32 3.62 31.26 17.02
C ALA A 32 5.11 30.92 16.82
N LEU A 33 6.02 31.83 17.16
CA LEU A 33 7.46 31.59 17.05
C LEU A 33 7.93 30.45 17.96
N ALA A 34 7.38 30.35 19.18
CA ALA A 34 7.65 29.25 20.10
C ALA A 34 7.18 27.90 19.55
N ARG A 35 5.98 27.84 18.94
CA ARG A 35 5.50 26.63 18.26
C ARG A 35 6.38 26.24 17.08
N ALA A 36 6.82 27.21 16.28
CA ALA A 36 7.77 26.97 15.19
C ALA A 36 9.10 26.42 15.71
N ALA A 37 9.63 27.00 16.79
CA ALA A 37 10.86 26.52 17.42
C ALA A 37 10.73 25.08 17.96
N ALA A 38 9.59 24.76 18.60
CA ALA A 38 9.30 23.40 19.09
C ALA A 38 9.18 22.37 17.95
N ALA A 39 8.86 22.81 16.74
CA ALA A 39 8.89 21.98 15.53
C ALA A 39 10.24 22.01 14.81
N GLU A 40 11.31 22.48 15.46
CA GLU A 40 12.67 22.55 14.91
C GLU A 40 12.79 23.42 13.64
N ALA A 41 11.89 24.40 13.48
CA ALA A 41 11.89 25.27 12.30
C ALA A 41 13.18 26.10 12.14
N GLN A 42 13.98 26.25 13.20
CA GLN A 42 15.31 26.87 13.15
C GLN A 42 16.25 26.18 12.15
N VAL A 43 16.13 24.86 12.02
CA VAL A 43 16.96 24.05 11.14
C VAL A 43 16.20 23.71 9.86
N LEU A 44 14.92 23.34 9.99
CA LEU A 44 14.12 22.82 8.88
C LEU A 44 13.53 23.91 7.98
N ALA A 45 13.30 25.12 8.52
CA ALA A 45 12.70 26.24 7.81
C ALA A 45 13.40 27.56 8.18
N ALA A 46 14.73 27.54 8.21
CA ALA A 46 15.58 28.58 8.79
C ALA A 46 15.25 29.99 8.27
N GLY A 47 15.04 30.17 6.95
CA GLY A 47 14.76 31.48 6.36
C GLY A 47 13.46 32.12 6.85
N GLU A 48 12.38 31.34 6.93
CA GLU A 48 11.08 31.82 7.44
C GLU A 48 11.14 32.06 8.95
N TYR A 49 11.82 31.17 9.68
CA TYR A 49 12.01 31.31 11.12
C TYR A 49 12.80 32.59 11.47
N GLN A 50 13.90 32.85 10.75
CA GLN A 50 14.70 34.07 10.93
C GLN A 50 13.89 35.33 10.60
N THR A 51 13.13 35.32 9.51
CA THR A 51 12.26 36.44 9.13
C THR A 51 11.24 36.74 10.23
N ALA A 52 10.60 35.70 10.77
CA ALA A 52 9.67 35.83 11.90
C ALA A 52 10.34 36.37 13.16
N SER A 53 11.52 35.85 13.51
CA SER A 53 12.29 36.28 14.69
C SER A 53 12.70 37.75 14.60
N ASN A 54 13.22 38.17 13.45
CA ASN A 54 13.63 39.56 13.20
C ASN A 54 12.44 40.51 13.28
N ALA A 55 11.32 40.16 12.63
CA ALA A 55 10.09 40.96 12.69
C ALA A 55 9.55 41.06 14.13
N LEU A 56 9.57 39.97 14.90
CA LEU A 56 9.17 40.00 16.31
C LEU A 56 10.04 40.97 17.11
N GLN A 57 11.36 40.90 16.94
CA GLN A 57 12.31 41.80 17.60
C GLN A 57 12.05 43.27 17.24
N ASP A 58 11.82 43.57 15.96
CA ASP A 58 11.48 44.91 15.49
C ASP A 58 10.15 45.42 16.08
N GLY A 59 9.15 44.53 16.18
CA GLY A 59 7.86 44.82 16.84
C GLY A 59 8.04 45.16 18.32
N GLU A 60 8.85 44.40 19.04
CA GLU A 60 9.18 44.66 20.45
C GLU A 60 9.95 45.97 20.63
N VAL A 61 10.91 46.27 19.75
CA VAL A 61 11.62 47.56 19.72
C VAL A 61 10.64 48.71 19.50
N ALA A 62 9.67 48.56 18.59
CA ALA A 62 8.64 49.56 18.34
C ALA A 62 7.76 49.79 19.59
N ILE A 63 7.39 48.72 20.32
CA ILE A 63 6.66 48.84 21.60
C ILE A 63 7.50 49.60 22.64
N ARG A 64 8.77 49.25 22.83
CA ARG A 64 9.66 49.95 23.78
C ARG A 64 9.80 51.43 23.47
N ARG A 65 9.81 51.78 22.18
CA ARG A 65 9.83 53.17 21.68
C ARG A 65 8.45 53.84 21.65
N LYS A 66 7.41 53.20 22.21
CA LYS A 66 6.01 53.67 22.22
C LYS A 66 5.40 53.90 20.82
N LYS A 67 5.98 53.31 19.76
CA LYS A 67 5.49 53.37 18.38
C LYS A 67 4.44 52.29 18.11
N TYR A 68 3.31 52.34 18.82
CA TYR A 68 2.32 51.25 18.81
C TYR A 68 1.64 51.00 17.45
N LYS A 69 1.44 52.05 16.63
CA LYS A 69 0.89 51.90 15.28
C LYS A 69 1.81 51.05 14.39
N LEU A 70 3.12 51.26 14.49
CA LEU A 70 4.11 50.47 13.76
C LEU A 70 4.17 49.03 14.29
N ALA A 71 4.15 48.85 15.61
CA ALA A 71 4.11 47.52 16.21
C ALA A 71 2.91 46.68 15.74
N ARG A 72 1.72 47.28 15.60
CA ARG A 72 0.51 46.61 15.06
C ARG A 72 0.63 46.19 13.59
N GLN A 73 1.56 46.77 12.83
CA GLN A 73 1.84 46.37 11.45
C GLN A 73 2.88 45.24 11.40
N ILE A 74 3.89 45.31 12.26
CA ILE A 74 5.02 44.37 12.26
C ILE A 74 4.66 43.03 12.93
N LEU A 75 3.95 43.04 14.06
CA LEU A 75 3.69 41.81 14.83
C LEU A 75 2.86 40.75 14.05
N PRO A 76 1.82 41.13 13.27
CA PRO A 76 1.13 40.16 12.42
C PRO A 76 2.03 39.55 11.34
N LEU A 77 3.00 40.31 10.82
CA LEU A 77 3.99 39.80 9.87
C LEU A 77 4.89 38.74 10.54
N ALA A 78 5.36 39.02 11.76
CA ALA A 78 6.13 38.06 12.55
C ALA A 78 5.35 36.76 12.80
N GLU A 79 4.07 36.89 13.17
CA GLU A 79 3.17 35.76 13.35
C GLU A 79 3.01 34.93 12.06
N ALA A 80 2.73 35.59 10.93
CA ALA A 80 2.52 34.90 9.66
C ALA A 80 3.75 34.11 9.21
N HIS A 81 4.95 34.71 9.30
CA HIS A 81 6.19 34.00 9.00
C HIS A 81 6.47 32.86 9.98
N ALA A 82 6.16 33.02 11.27
CA ALA A 82 6.32 31.95 12.25
C ALA A 82 5.38 30.77 11.96
N GLN A 83 4.12 31.04 11.60
CA GLN A 83 3.16 30.01 11.20
C GLN A 83 3.62 29.29 9.92
N LYS A 84 4.14 30.03 8.94
CA LYS A 84 4.71 29.44 7.72
C LYS A 84 5.92 28.56 8.02
N ALA A 85 6.84 29.02 8.85
CA ALA A 85 8.01 28.26 9.30
C ALA A 85 7.60 26.95 9.99
N LEU A 86 6.57 27.00 10.85
CA LEU A 86 6.00 25.82 11.51
C LEU A 86 5.46 24.79 10.51
N VAL A 87 4.69 25.23 9.51
CA VAL A 87 4.13 24.33 8.50
C VAL A 87 5.24 23.67 7.69
N LEU A 88 6.22 24.45 7.21
CA LEU A 88 7.35 23.92 6.45
C LEU A 88 8.17 22.90 7.26
N ALA A 89 8.44 23.21 8.53
CA ALA A 89 9.19 22.32 9.40
C ALA A 89 8.46 20.98 9.62
N ARG A 90 7.15 21.00 9.83
CA ARG A 90 6.32 19.79 9.95
C ARG A 90 6.25 18.98 8.66
N GLN A 91 6.19 19.66 7.51
CA GLN A 91 6.20 19.00 6.21
C GLN A 91 7.53 18.26 5.98
N GLU A 92 8.65 18.91 6.26
CA GLU A 92 9.99 18.30 6.17
C GLU A 92 10.15 17.11 7.13
N GLN A 93 9.63 17.22 8.37
CA GLN A 93 9.61 16.10 9.32
C GLN A 93 8.79 14.92 8.77
N ALA A 94 7.59 15.17 8.25
CA ALA A 94 6.75 14.13 7.67
C ALA A 94 7.45 13.42 6.49
N GLN A 95 8.04 14.18 5.57
CA GLN A 95 8.79 13.63 4.44
C GLN A 95 9.96 12.76 4.89
N ARG A 96 10.70 13.18 5.92
CA ARG A 96 11.80 12.37 6.47
C ARG A 96 11.32 11.07 7.08
N GLU A 97 10.18 11.07 7.75
CA GLU A 97 9.60 9.83 8.29
C GLU A 97 9.10 8.90 7.19
N GLU A 98 8.48 9.45 6.13
CA GLU A 98 8.11 8.68 4.93
C GLU A 98 9.34 8.06 4.25
N ASP A 99 10.41 8.84 4.07
CA ASP A 99 11.67 8.36 3.51
C ASP A 99 12.31 7.26 4.38
N LYS A 100 12.25 7.42 5.71
CA LYS A 100 12.73 6.38 6.65
C LYS A 100 11.86 5.13 6.54
N ALA A 101 10.55 5.27 6.42
CA ALA A 101 9.63 4.14 6.25
C ALA A 101 9.90 3.41 4.93
N LEU A 102 10.05 4.13 3.82
CA LEU A 102 10.38 3.58 2.52
C LEU A 102 11.73 2.84 2.55
N LYS A 103 12.76 3.42 3.19
CA LYS A 103 14.06 2.77 3.36
C LYS A 103 13.97 1.49 4.21
N ARG A 104 13.13 1.49 5.25
CA ARG A 104 12.87 0.30 6.09
C ARG A 104 12.19 -0.79 5.27
N GLU A 105 11.16 -0.45 4.50
CA GLU A 105 10.47 -1.40 3.61
C GLU A 105 11.41 -1.97 2.55
N ALA A 106 12.20 -1.12 1.89
CA ALA A 106 13.20 -1.56 0.91
C ALA A 106 14.25 -2.50 1.53
N ARG A 107 14.65 -2.25 2.79
CA ARG A 107 15.55 -3.14 3.52
C ARG A 107 14.91 -4.51 3.78
N LEU A 108 13.66 -4.54 4.24
CA LEU A 108 12.93 -5.79 4.48
C LEU A 108 12.75 -6.60 3.20
N LEU A 109 12.44 -5.96 2.07
CA LEU A 109 12.33 -6.63 0.77
C LEU A 109 13.67 -7.25 0.34
N ARG A 110 14.79 -6.55 0.53
CA ARG A 110 16.14 -7.09 0.24
C ARG A 110 16.48 -8.28 1.13
N GLU A 111 16.20 -8.18 2.43
CA GLU A 111 16.43 -9.28 3.38
C GLU A 111 15.55 -10.50 3.03
N ALA A 112 14.28 -10.29 2.66
CA ALA A 112 13.37 -11.35 2.21
C ALA A 112 13.83 -12.01 0.90
N GLU A 113 14.29 -11.21 -0.08
CA GLU A 113 14.85 -11.73 -1.33
C GLU A 113 16.10 -12.57 -1.08
N GLN A 114 17.01 -12.10 -0.20
CA GLN A 114 18.20 -12.86 0.19
C GLN A 114 17.84 -14.17 0.90
N ALA A 115 16.89 -14.14 1.82
CA ALA A 115 16.39 -15.34 2.51
C ALA A 115 15.76 -16.34 1.52
N ALA A 116 14.98 -15.86 0.54
CA ALA A 116 14.39 -16.70 -0.50
C ALA A 116 15.48 -17.35 -1.38
N LYS A 117 16.51 -16.59 -1.78
CA LYS A 117 17.66 -17.11 -2.54
C LYS A 117 18.43 -18.17 -1.73
N GLN A 118 18.67 -17.94 -0.45
CA GLN A 118 19.32 -18.92 0.44
C GLN A 118 18.47 -20.19 0.61
N ALA A 119 17.16 -20.05 0.82
CA ALA A 119 16.25 -21.19 0.92
C ALA A 119 16.21 -22.01 -0.38
N ALA A 120 16.24 -21.36 -1.55
CA ALA A 120 16.33 -22.04 -2.84
C ALA A 120 17.67 -22.78 -3.00
N ALA A 121 18.80 -22.16 -2.61
CA ALA A 121 20.10 -22.81 -2.63
C ALA A 121 20.16 -24.03 -1.70
N GLN A 122 19.63 -23.92 -0.47
CA GLN A 122 19.57 -25.05 0.48
C GLN A 122 18.73 -26.21 -0.05
N ARG A 123 17.57 -25.94 -0.68
CA ARG A 123 16.75 -26.96 -1.35
C ARG A 123 17.50 -27.68 -2.48
N SER A 124 18.37 -26.99 -3.20
CA SER A 124 19.18 -27.59 -4.27
C SER A 124 20.32 -28.48 -3.75
N THR A 125 20.89 -28.18 -2.56
CA THR A 125 21.99 -28.95 -1.97
C THR A 125 21.54 -30.11 -1.07
N SER A 126 20.30 -30.09 -0.55
CA SER A 126 19.75 -31.17 0.29
C SER A 126 19.09 -32.30 -0.51
N SER A 127 19.15 -32.26 -1.85
CA SER A 127 18.69 -33.37 -2.69
C SER A 127 19.74 -34.49 -2.66
N PRO A 128 19.50 -35.64 -2.01
CA PRO A 128 20.45 -36.74 -2.02
C PRO A 128 20.57 -37.27 -3.47
N PRO A 129 21.75 -37.64 -3.96
CA PRO A 129 21.85 -38.27 -5.27
C PRO A 129 21.02 -39.57 -5.27
N PRO A 130 20.26 -39.89 -6.32
CA PRO A 130 19.57 -41.16 -6.41
C PRO A 130 20.63 -42.24 -6.67
N LYS A 131 21.23 -42.75 -5.59
CA LYS A 131 22.10 -43.93 -5.68
C LYS A 131 21.21 -45.13 -5.96
N LYS A 132 21.29 -45.59 -7.20
CA LYS A 132 20.94 -46.92 -7.69
C LYS A 132 21.04 -47.97 -6.57
N LYS A 133 19.89 -48.46 -6.11
CA LYS A 133 19.72 -49.84 -5.63
C LYS A 133 18.62 -50.48 -6.47
N VAL A 134 18.99 -50.81 -7.71
CA VAL A 134 18.31 -51.86 -8.49
C VAL A 134 18.81 -53.19 -7.98
N ALA A 135 18.21 -53.68 -6.91
CA ALA A 135 18.15 -55.10 -6.54
C ALA A 135 17.45 -55.20 -5.17
N ALA A 136 16.57 -56.20 -5.05
CA ALA A 136 15.89 -56.59 -3.82
C ALA A 136 14.63 -55.81 -3.42
N ILE A 137 13.61 -55.77 -4.28
CA ILE A 137 12.22 -56.00 -3.84
C ILE A 137 11.50 -56.86 -4.91
N ARG A 138 11.80 -58.17 -4.90
CA ARG A 138 10.91 -59.19 -5.47
C ARG A 138 10.24 -59.91 -4.30
N ARG A 139 9.29 -59.26 -3.63
CA ARG A 139 8.34 -59.97 -2.76
C ARG A 139 7.14 -59.09 -2.42
N LEU A 140 6.00 -59.46 -3.02
CA LEU A 140 4.66 -59.51 -2.43
C LEU A 140 4.26 -58.31 -1.55
N VAL A 141 3.37 -57.45 -2.05
CA VAL A 141 1.95 -57.33 -1.64
C VAL A 141 1.38 -55.96 -2.08
N LYS A 142 0.24 -56.03 -2.78
CA LYS A 142 -0.77 -55.02 -3.14
C LYS A 142 -0.42 -53.96 -4.21
N PRO A 143 -1.21 -53.86 -5.31
CA PRO A 143 -1.19 -52.66 -6.14
C PRO A 143 -1.76 -51.51 -5.32
N ALA A 144 -0.93 -50.50 -5.02
CA ALA A 144 -1.42 -49.17 -4.68
C ALA A 144 -2.23 -48.62 -5.88
N PRO A 145 -3.24 -47.78 -5.68
CA PRO A 145 -4.19 -47.43 -6.74
C PRO A 145 -3.45 -46.71 -7.86
N THR A 146 -3.07 -47.44 -8.89
CA THR A 146 -2.64 -46.87 -10.16
C THR A 146 -3.88 -46.20 -10.73
N SER A 147 -4.03 -44.90 -10.47
CA SER A 147 -4.95 -44.05 -11.22
C SER A 147 -4.72 -44.36 -12.70
N PRO A 148 -5.77 -44.54 -13.51
CA PRO A 148 -5.58 -45.14 -14.83
C PRO A 148 -4.83 -44.17 -15.75
N GLN A 149 -3.87 -44.65 -16.55
CA GLN A 149 -3.20 -43.84 -17.60
C GLN A 149 -4.16 -43.48 -18.75
N SER A 150 -5.30 -44.17 -18.78
CA SER A 150 -6.36 -44.01 -19.75
C SER A 150 -7.71 -43.89 -19.05
N TYR A 151 -8.49 -42.87 -19.34
CA TYR A 151 -9.81 -42.67 -18.76
C TYR A 151 -10.90 -43.04 -19.77
N ARG A 152 -11.86 -43.89 -19.34
CA ARG A 152 -13.04 -44.20 -20.15
C ARG A 152 -14.14 -43.20 -19.82
N VAL A 153 -14.52 -42.39 -20.81
CA VAL A 153 -15.56 -41.36 -20.71
C VAL A 153 -16.90 -41.99 -20.34
N ARG A 154 -17.56 -41.46 -19.31
CA ARG A 154 -18.93 -41.82 -18.94
C ARG A 154 -19.93 -40.88 -19.62
N GLY A 155 -21.19 -41.29 -19.66
CA GLY A 155 -22.26 -40.47 -20.25
C GLY A 155 -22.38 -39.11 -19.55
N GLY A 156 -22.39 -38.03 -20.33
CA GLY A 156 -22.55 -36.65 -19.84
C GLY A 156 -21.30 -35.97 -19.31
N GLU A 157 -20.12 -36.59 -19.43
CA GLU A 157 -18.85 -35.96 -19.02
C GLU A 157 -18.28 -35.07 -20.13
N THR A 158 -17.51 -34.05 -19.73
CA THR A 158 -16.73 -33.18 -20.60
C THR A 158 -15.25 -33.26 -20.23
N LEU A 159 -14.35 -32.79 -21.10
CA LEU A 159 -12.92 -32.73 -20.78
C LEU A 159 -12.63 -31.93 -19.50
N TRP A 160 -13.43 -30.88 -19.25
CA TRP A 160 -13.37 -30.08 -18.04
C TRP A 160 -13.75 -30.87 -16.79
N THR A 161 -14.90 -31.57 -16.81
CA THR A 161 -15.34 -32.37 -15.65
C THR A 161 -14.40 -33.55 -15.39
N ILE A 162 -13.79 -34.12 -16.43
CA ILE A 162 -12.79 -35.20 -16.29
C ILE A 162 -11.51 -34.68 -15.64
N ALA A 163 -11.00 -33.52 -16.06
CA ALA A 163 -9.81 -32.89 -15.47
C ALA A 163 -10.03 -32.47 -14.00
N ALA A 164 -11.25 -32.02 -13.67
CA ALA A 164 -11.65 -31.63 -12.32
C ALA A 164 -11.63 -32.78 -11.30
N ARG A 165 -11.68 -34.03 -11.75
CA ARG A 165 -11.74 -35.17 -10.84
C ARG A 165 -10.45 -35.33 -10.06
N ASN A 166 -10.58 -35.67 -8.78
CA ASN A 166 -9.46 -35.85 -7.87
C ASN A 166 -8.56 -37.04 -8.25
N ASP A 167 -9.09 -38.03 -8.97
CA ASP A 167 -8.35 -39.18 -9.48
C ASP A 167 -7.55 -38.89 -10.78
N ILE A 168 -7.77 -37.73 -11.40
CA ILE A 168 -7.14 -37.30 -12.65
C ILE A 168 -6.11 -36.19 -12.38
N TYR A 169 -6.57 -34.95 -12.18
CA TYR A 169 -5.70 -33.79 -11.91
C TYR A 169 -6.14 -32.94 -10.72
N ALA A 170 -7.37 -33.12 -10.23
CA ALA A 170 -7.99 -32.24 -9.23
C ALA A 170 -8.04 -30.75 -9.68
N ASP A 171 -7.87 -30.47 -10.97
CA ASP A 171 -7.81 -29.12 -11.53
C ASP A 171 -8.48 -29.11 -12.89
N ALA A 172 -9.66 -28.52 -12.95
CA ALA A 172 -10.47 -28.46 -14.16
C ALA A 172 -9.81 -27.65 -15.28
N LEU A 173 -8.91 -26.71 -14.94
CA LEU A 173 -8.20 -25.89 -15.92
C LEU A 173 -7.12 -26.68 -16.67
N LEU A 174 -6.85 -27.93 -16.28
CA LEU A 174 -5.90 -28.81 -16.97
C LEU A 174 -6.53 -29.65 -18.09
N TRP A 175 -7.82 -29.41 -18.42
CA TRP A 175 -8.48 -30.05 -19.57
C TRP A 175 -7.72 -29.89 -20.90
N PRO A 176 -6.99 -28.79 -21.20
CA PRO A 176 -6.25 -28.68 -22.46
C PRO A 176 -5.15 -29.75 -22.62
N LEU A 177 -4.59 -30.26 -21.52
CA LEU A 177 -3.61 -31.36 -21.56
C LEU A 177 -4.24 -32.66 -22.05
N ILE A 178 -5.46 -32.96 -21.60
CA ILE A 178 -6.23 -34.12 -22.08
C ILE A 178 -6.54 -33.95 -23.55
N TYR A 179 -7.00 -32.76 -23.96
CA TYR A 179 -7.25 -32.47 -25.38
C TYR A 179 -5.98 -32.61 -26.22
N GLN A 180 -4.82 -32.17 -25.71
CA GLN A 180 -3.54 -32.20 -26.44
C GLN A 180 -3.03 -33.63 -26.65
N ALA A 181 -3.15 -34.48 -25.63
CA ALA A 181 -2.75 -35.88 -25.70
C ALA A 181 -3.66 -36.74 -26.60
N ASN A 182 -4.86 -36.24 -26.96
CA ASN A 182 -5.86 -36.98 -27.74
C ASN A 182 -6.35 -36.19 -28.97
N ARG A 183 -5.51 -35.31 -29.53
CA ARG A 183 -5.83 -34.50 -30.73
C ARG A 183 -6.15 -35.36 -31.96
N ASP A 184 -5.60 -36.56 -32.00
CA ASP A 184 -5.86 -37.59 -33.01
C ASP A 184 -7.30 -38.12 -32.95
N GLN A 185 -7.91 -38.13 -31.76
CA GLN A 185 -9.25 -38.68 -31.53
C GLN A 185 -10.33 -37.61 -31.32
N ILE A 186 -9.96 -36.42 -30.87
CA ILE A 186 -10.89 -35.33 -30.54
C ILE A 186 -10.66 -34.20 -31.54
N LYS A 187 -11.66 -33.95 -32.41
CA LYS A 187 -11.64 -32.79 -33.31
C LYS A 187 -12.08 -31.52 -32.59
N ASP A 188 -13.22 -31.59 -31.90
CA ASP A 188 -13.77 -30.50 -31.10
C ASP A 188 -13.69 -30.85 -29.60
N PRO A 189 -13.04 -30.04 -28.76
CA PRO A 189 -12.96 -30.25 -27.31
C PRO A 189 -14.30 -30.42 -26.58
N ARG A 190 -15.39 -29.90 -27.15
CA ARG A 190 -16.74 -30.02 -26.57
C ARG A 190 -17.41 -31.35 -26.89
N GLN A 191 -16.85 -32.12 -27.82
CA GLN A 191 -17.46 -33.34 -28.34
C GLN A 191 -16.61 -34.54 -27.96
N ILE A 192 -16.95 -35.15 -26.82
CA ILE A 192 -16.44 -36.47 -26.42
C ILE A 192 -17.62 -37.43 -26.25
N TYR A 193 -17.40 -38.70 -26.55
CA TYR A 193 -18.47 -39.71 -26.57
C TYR A 193 -18.35 -40.71 -25.42
N PRO A 194 -19.47 -41.24 -24.89
CA PRO A 194 -19.44 -42.31 -23.90
C PRO A 194 -18.63 -43.51 -24.41
N GLN A 195 -17.92 -44.19 -23.51
CA GLN A 195 -17.03 -45.32 -23.78
C GLN A 195 -15.73 -44.99 -24.55
N GLN A 196 -15.54 -43.74 -24.99
CA GLN A 196 -14.26 -43.29 -25.55
C GLN A 196 -13.17 -43.40 -24.49
N THR A 197 -12.00 -43.92 -24.88
CA THR A 197 -10.85 -44.09 -23.97
C THR A 197 -9.82 -43.01 -24.28
N LEU A 198 -9.62 -42.08 -23.34
CA LEU A 198 -8.73 -40.94 -23.47
C LEU A 198 -7.43 -41.15 -22.71
N THR A 199 -6.30 -40.80 -23.31
CA THR A 199 -4.98 -40.79 -22.67
C THR A 199 -4.85 -39.61 -21.72
N ILE A 200 -4.40 -39.86 -20.49
CA ILE A 200 -4.26 -38.84 -19.44
C ILE A 200 -2.76 -38.60 -19.14
N PRO A 201 -2.15 -37.51 -19.65
CA PRO A 201 -0.73 -37.23 -19.44
C PRO A 201 -0.42 -36.73 -18.02
N ARG A 202 0.18 -37.58 -17.16
CA ARG A 202 0.57 -37.21 -15.79
C ARG A 202 2.01 -36.72 -15.62
N LEU A 203 2.90 -36.99 -16.57
CA LEU A 203 4.30 -36.55 -16.55
C LEU A 203 4.48 -35.24 -17.32
N VAL A 204 3.80 -34.18 -16.87
CA VAL A 204 3.90 -32.84 -17.45
C VAL A 204 4.72 -31.94 -16.53
N SER A 205 5.60 -31.12 -17.09
CA SER A 205 6.35 -30.12 -16.33
C SER A 205 5.42 -29.05 -15.75
N ASP A 206 5.86 -28.38 -14.68
CA ASP A 206 5.09 -27.31 -14.04
C ASP A 206 4.75 -26.17 -15.02
N GLU A 207 5.66 -25.86 -15.94
CA GLU A 207 5.45 -24.89 -17.02
C GLU A 207 4.30 -25.30 -17.94
N ALA A 208 4.26 -26.57 -18.37
CA ALA A 208 3.20 -27.08 -19.23
C ALA A 208 1.83 -27.07 -18.53
N GLN A 209 1.79 -27.30 -17.21
CA GLN A 209 0.57 -27.15 -16.43
C GLN A 209 0.10 -25.69 -16.35
N GLN A 210 1.01 -24.75 -16.13
CA GLN A 210 0.68 -23.31 -16.09
C GLN A 210 0.14 -22.83 -17.45
N GLU A 211 0.78 -23.24 -18.54
CA GLU A 211 0.31 -22.91 -19.89
C GLU A 211 -1.09 -23.49 -20.17
N ALA A 212 -1.34 -24.73 -19.76
CA ALA A 212 -2.67 -25.33 -19.87
C ALA A 212 -3.72 -24.53 -19.08
N ARG A 213 -3.39 -24.09 -17.86
CA ARG A 213 -4.29 -23.23 -17.06
C ARG A 213 -4.59 -21.91 -17.75
N GLN A 214 -3.57 -21.28 -18.33
CA GLN A 214 -3.75 -20.02 -19.05
C GLN A 214 -4.63 -20.21 -20.29
N ARG A 215 -4.33 -21.22 -21.12
CA ARG A 215 -5.14 -21.56 -22.30
C ARG A 215 -6.59 -21.88 -21.94
N ALA A 216 -6.83 -22.58 -20.83
CA ALA A 216 -8.18 -22.86 -20.36
C ALA A 216 -8.96 -21.59 -20.00
N ARG A 217 -8.30 -20.63 -19.31
CA ARG A 217 -8.89 -19.33 -18.92
C ARG A 217 -9.19 -18.43 -20.12
N GLU A 218 -8.31 -18.43 -21.12
CA GLU A 218 -8.47 -17.65 -22.34
C GLU A 218 -9.50 -18.26 -23.30
N SER A 219 -9.67 -19.59 -23.24
CA SER A 219 -10.62 -20.28 -24.11
C SER A 219 -12.07 -19.96 -23.73
N LYS A 220 -12.91 -19.70 -24.75
CA LYS A 220 -14.38 -19.61 -24.59
C LYS A 220 -15.05 -21.00 -24.60
N ILE A 221 -14.27 -22.08 -24.54
CA ILE A 221 -14.76 -23.44 -24.77
C ILE A 221 -15.57 -23.95 -23.59
N PHE A 222 -15.09 -23.70 -22.37
CA PHE A 222 -15.72 -24.08 -21.10
C PHE A 222 -15.76 -22.86 -20.18
N PRO A 223 -16.75 -21.95 -20.34
CA PRO A 223 -16.84 -20.75 -19.51
C PRO A 223 -17.15 -21.13 -18.06
N ILE A 224 -16.34 -20.61 -17.13
CA ILE A 224 -16.34 -20.97 -15.70
C ILE A 224 -17.72 -20.74 -15.04
N GLY A 225 -18.54 -19.82 -15.57
CA GLY A 225 -19.87 -19.51 -15.04
C GLY A 225 -21.02 -20.43 -15.47
N GLU A 226 -20.88 -21.23 -16.53
CA GLU A 226 -21.97 -22.10 -17.02
C GLU A 226 -21.90 -23.53 -16.48
N LEU A 227 -20.76 -23.93 -15.90
CA LEU A 227 -20.48 -25.31 -15.49
C LEU A 227 -20.67 -25.59 -13.99
N VAL A 228 -21.13 -24.59 -13.22
CA VAL A 228 -21.35 -24.67 -11.75
C VAL A 228 -22.85 -24.54 -11.42
N ARG A 229 -23.74 -24.98 -12.31
CA ARG A 229 -25.20 -25.02 -12.06
C ARG A 229 -25.70 -26.44 -11.87
#